data_AF-A0A0L6V0H3-F1
#
_entry.id   AF-A0A0L6V0H3-F1
#
_cell.length_a   1.000
_cell.length_b   1.000
_cell.length_c   1.000
_cell.angle_alpha   90.00
_cell.angle_beta   90.00
_cell.angle_gamma   90.00
#
_symmetry.space_group_name_H-M   'P 1'
#
loop_
_entity.id
_entity.type
_entity.pdbx_description
1 polymer ?
#
loop_
_entity_poly.entity_id
_entity_poly.type
_entity_poly.pdbx_seq_one_letter_code
_entity_poly.pdbx_strand_id
1 'polypeptide(L)'
;MGVENLSALAIGKPTIILNLTKKKGQKFDPKGEEGKLIGFNFALQSYTIVVPSGRIVESKNARFLKKPDPLPTTSSDLDELLEVQPPAQPVPEE
;
A
#
# COMPACT_ATOMS: atom_id res chain seq x y z
N MET A 1 -11.42 -6.28 -19.20
CA MET A 1 -11.08 -4.92 -18.74
C MET A 1 -11.18 -4.96 -17.21
N GLY A 2 -10.10 -5.36 -16.54
CA GLY A 2 -10.14 -5.66 -15.11
C GLY A 2 -10.00 -4.38 -14.29
N VAL A 3 -11.09 -3.94 -13.67
CA VAL A 3 -11.03 -2.93 -12.62
C VAL A 3 -10.38 -3.56 -11.40
N GLU A 4 -9.07 -3.36 -11.28
CA GLU A 4 -8.31 -3.82 -10.12
C GLU A 4 -8.74 -3.01 -8.89
N ASN A 5 -9.44 -3.70 -7.98
CA ASN A 5 -9.97 -3.16 -6.74
C ASN A 5 -8.89 -2.38 -5.97
N LEU A 6 -9.04 -1.05 -5.92
CA LEU A 6 -8.22 -0.13 -5.13
C LEU A 6 -8.40 -0.31 -3.61
N SER A 7 -9.32 -1.18 -3.18
CA SER A 7 -9.70 -1.40 -1.77
C SER A 7 -8.65 -2.12 -0.93
N ALA A 8 -7.59 -2.67 -1.52
CA ALA A 8 -6.57 -3.46 -0.79
C ALA A 8 -5.21 -2.74 -0.66
N LEU A 9 -5.17 -1.41 -0.77
CA LEU A 9 -3.93 -0.67 -0.65
C LEU A 9 -3.57 -0.41 0.82
N ALA A 10 -3.07 -1.44 1.49
CA ALA A 10 -2.54 -1.33 2.84
C ALA A 10 -1.23 -0.52 2.87
N ILE A 11 -1.09 0.30 3.91
CA ILE A 11 0.18 0.96 4.26
C ILE A 11 1.26 -0.11 4.46
N GLY A 12 2.47 0.15 4.00
CA GLY A 12 3.61 -0.77 4.05
C GLY A 12 3.74 -1.70 2.85
N LYS A 13 2.82 -1.64 1.87
CA LYS A 13 2.92 -2.44 0.64
C LYS A 13 4.19 -2.10 -0.16
N PRO A 14 4.96 -3.11 -0.60
CA PRO A 14 6.07 -2.89 -1.52
C PRO A 14 5.54 -2.26 -2.82
N THR A 15 6.19 -1.18 -3.23
CA THR A 15 5.73 -0.28 -4.28
C THR A 15 6.91 0.15 -5.13
N ILE A 16 6.76 0.13 -6.44
CA ILE A 16 7.75 0.61 -7.41
C ILE A 16 7.36 2.00 -7.87
N ILE A 17 8.26 2.96 -7.72
CA ILE A 17 8.14 4.32 -8.24
C ILE A 17 8.59 4.33 -9.69
N LEU A 18 7.68 4.64 -10.62
CA LEU A 18 8.01 4.73 -12.03
C LEU A 18 8.62 6.10 -12.35
N ASN A 19 9.90 6.12 -12.70
CA ASN A 19 10.57 7.34 -13.14
C ASN A 19 10.30 7.60 -14.63
N LEU A 20 9.26 8.39 -14.92
CA LEU A 20 8.88 8.79 -16.29
C LEU A 20 9.75 9.93 -16.85
N THR A 21 10.76 10.42 -16.11
CA THR A 21 11.59 11.53 -16.54
C THR A 21 12.54 11.06 -17.65
N LYS A 22 12.19 11.37 -18.90
CA LYS A 22 13.02 11.05 -20.06
C LYS A 22 14.29 11.91 -20.03
N LYS A 23 15.41 11.37 -19.55
CA LYS A 23 16.72 11.93 -19.88
C LYS A 23 17.06 11.52 -21.32
N LYS A 24 17.43 12.50 -22.15
CA LYS A 24 17.81 12.24 -23.55
C LYS A 24 18.97 11.23 -23.60
N GLY A 25 18.76 10.11 -24.28
CA GLY A 25 19.74 9.01 -24.36
C GLY A 25 19.64 7.95 -23.27
N GLN A 26 18.78 8.12 -22.25
CA GLN A 26 18.53 7.10 -21.23
C GLN A 26 17.32 6.25 -21.63
N LYS A 27 17.51 4.94 -21.73
CA LYS A 27 16.38 4.01 -21.89
C LYS A 27 15.51 4.09 -20.64
N PHE A 28 14.19 4.14 -20.83
CA PHE A 28 13.25 4.07 -19.73
C PHE A 28 13.51 2.78 -18.94
N ASP A 29 13.84 2.90 -17.66
CA ASP A 29 14.04 1.74 -16.80
C ASP A 29 12.67 1.29 -16.29
N PRO A 30 12.16 0.13 -16.73
CA PRO A 30 10.86 -0.36 -16.29
C PRO A 30 10.83 -0.74 -14.80
N LYS A 31 11.99 -0.86 -14.15
CA LYS A 31 12.09 -1.34 -12.76
C LYS A 31 11.96 -0.25 -11.70
N GLY A 32 12.08 1.03 -12.07
CA GLY A 32 11.87 2.14 -11.13
C GLY A 32 12.72 2.07 -9.85
N GLU A 33 12.38 2.89 -8.84
CA GLU A 33 12.93 2.76 -7.48
C GLU A 33 11.92 2.04 -6.59
N GLU A 34 12.35 1.01 -5.87
CA GLU A 34 11.48 0.26 -4.96
C GLU A 34 11.38 0.95 -3.60
N GLY A 35 10.19 0.91 -3.00
CA GLY A 35 9.91 1.47 -1.68
C GLY A 35 8.67 0.85 -1.04
N LYS A 36 8.26 1.41 0.10
CA LYS A 36 7.03 1.04 0.81
C LYS A 36 6.07 2.21 0.78
N LEU A 37 4.82 1.93 0.45
CA LEU A 37 3.76 2.95 0.51
C LEU A 37 3.53 3.37 1.97
N ILE A 38 3.53 4.67 2.24
CA ILE A 38 3.20 5.24 3.55
C ILE A 38 1.81 5.87 3.54
N GLY A 39 1.40 6.47 2.43
CA GLY A 39 0.11 7.14 2.37
C GLY A 39 -0.26 7.67 1.00
N PHE A 40 -1.43 8.32 0.93
CA PHE A 40 -1.95 8.97 -0.26
C PHE A 40 -2.33 10.42 0.05
N ASN A 41 -1.79 11.34 -0.71
CA ASN A 41 -2.13 12.76 -0.66
C ASN A 41 -3.33 13.01 -1.57
N PHE A 42 -4.50 13.25 -0.98
CA PHE A 42 -5.75 13.52 -1.71
C PHE A 42 -5.71 14.81 -2.53
N ALA A 43 -5.06 15.87 -2.02
CA ALA A 43 -5.01 17.16 -2.70
C ALA A 43 -4.23 17.07 -4.02
N LEU A 44 -3.12 16.32 -4.01
CA LEU A 44 -2.26 16.15 -5.18
C LEU A 44 -2.57 14.88 -5.98
N GLN A 45 -3.44 14.01 -5.46
CA GLN A 45 -3.72 12.68 -6.00
C GLN A 45 -2.42 11.89 -6.25
N SER A 46 -1.56 11.82 -5.23
CA SER A 46 -0.23 11.20 -5.33
C SER A 46 0.07 10.32 -4.12
N TYR A 47 0.92 9.32 -4.32
CA TYR A 47 1.34 8.39 -3.27
C TYR A 47 2.62 8.88 -2.60
N THR A 48 2.67 8.75 -1.27
CA THR A 48 3.87 9.00 -0.47
C THR A 48 4.54 7.67 -0.18
N ILE A 49 5.78 7.50 -0.65
CA ILE A 49 6.52 6.23 -0.62
C ILE A 49 7.88 6.47 0.07
N VAL A 50 8.26 5.59 0.99
CA VAL A 50 9.63 5.58 1.55
C VAL A 50 10.49 4.55 0.83
N VAL A 51 11.64 4.99 0.38
CA VAL A 51 12.64 4.11 -0.24
C VAL A 51 13.65 3.60 0.81
N PRO A 52 14.40 2.52 0.56
CA PRO A 52 15.37 1.97 1.53
C PRO A 52 16.42 2.96 2.03
N SER A 53 16.72 4.01 1.25
CA SER A 53 17.60 5.10 1.66
C SER A 53 17.00 6.03 2.73
N GLY A 54 15.76 5.82 3.15
CA GLY A 54 15.03 6.68 4.10
C GLY A 54 14.44 7.94 3.46
N ARG A 55 14.68 8.18 2.17
CA ARG A 55 14.08 9.30 1.44
C ARG A 55 12.57 9.05 1.26
N ILE A 56 11.79 10.13 1.34
CA ILE A 56 10.36 10.13 1.05
C ILE A 56 10.18 10.66 -0.36
N VAL A 57 9.45 9.92 -1.19
CA VAL A 57 9.15 10.27 -2.57
C VAL A 57 7.65 10.37 -2.75
N GLU A 58 7.19 11.49 -3.26
CA GLU A 58 5.81 11.66 -3.71
C GLU A 58 5.71 11.37 -5.21
N SER A 59 4.84 10.44 -5.60
CA SER A 59 4.67 10.08 -6.99
C SER A 59 3.23 9.69 -7.31
N LYS A 60 2.72 10.18 -8.45
CA LYS A 60 1.45 9.70 -9.04
C LYS A 60 1.63 8.35 -9.72
N ASN A 61 2.84 8.05 -10.20
CA ASN A 61 3.14 6.87 -11.00
C ASN A 61 3.82 5.84 -10.11
N ALA A 62 3.00 4.99 -9.51
CA ALA A 62 3.44 3.92 -8.62
C ALA A 62 2.79 2.60 -9.05
N ARG A 63 3.56 1.51 -8.98
CA ARG A 63 3.06 0.14 -9.18
C ARG A 63 3.17 -0.63 -7.87
N PHE A 64 2.05 -1.18 -7.42
CA PHE A 64 2.02 -1.98 -6.20
C PHE A 64 2.41 -3.41 -6.50
N LEU A 65 3.44 -3.90 -5.81
CA LEU A 65 3.85 -5.28 -5.90
C LEU A 65 2.86 -6.13 -5.09
N LYS A 66 2.24 -7.12 -5.74
CA LYS A 66 1.55 -8.19 -5.03
C LYS A 66 2.63 -9.07 -4.40
N LYS A 67 2.48 -9.42 -3.12
CA LYS A 67 3.27 -10.53 -2.59
C LYS A 67 2.94 -11.75 -3.46
N PRO A 68 3.92 -12.60 -3.84
CA PRO A 68 3.56 -13.90 -4.36
C PRO A 68 2.72 -14.59 -3.29
N ASP A 69 1.54 -15.08 -3.66
CA ASP A 69 0.69 -15.83 -2.74
C ASP A 69 1.55 -16.92 -2.09
N PRO A 70 1.63 -17.00 -0.76
CA PRO A 70 2.19 -18.19 -0.15
C PRO A 70 1.29 -19.35 -0.60
N LEU A 71 1.91 -20.37 -1.20
CA LEU A 71 1.28 -21.67 -1.43
C LEU A 71 0.43 -22.04 -0.22
N PRO A 72 -0.78 -22.63 -0.38
CA PRO A 72 -1.73 -22.81 0.71
C PRO A 72 -1.13 -23.79 1.72
N THR A 73 -0.46 -23.24 2.74
CA THR A 73 0.02 -23.97 3.89
C THR A 73 -0.82 -23.49 5.05
N THR A 74 -1.67 -24.41 5.48
CA THR A 74 -2.64 -24.38 6.56
C THR A 74 -2.23 -23.53 7.77
N SER A 75 -3.21 -22.80 8.29
CA SER A 75 -3.33 -22.26 9.65
C SER A 75 -2.14 -21.48 10.23
N SER A 76 -2.30 -20.15 10.32
CA SER A 76 -1.87 -19.42 11.52
C SER A 76 -2.62 -18.09 11.58
N ASP A 77 -3.40 -17.98 12.65
CA ASP A 77 -4.17 -16.85 13.12
C ASP A 77 -3.36 -15.55 13.09
N LEU A 78 -3.83 -14.56 12.33
CA LEU A 78 -3.41 -13.16 12.41
C LEU A 78 -4.63 -12.24 12.24
N ASP A 79 -5.75 -12.61 12.85
CA ASP A 79 -6.90 -11.73 13.07
C ASP A 79 -6.93 -11.34 14.56
N GLU A 80 -5.96 -10.53 14.97
CA GLU A 80 -6.08 -9.69 16.18
C GLU A 80 -6.07 -8.22 15.75
N LEU A 81 -7.05 -7.87 14.93
CA LEU A 81 -7.44 -6.48 14.74
C LEU A 81 -8.32 -6.08 15.93
N LEU A 82 -7.83 -5.14 16.74
CA LEU A 82 -8.56 -4.50 17.84
C LEU A 82 -9.96 -4.04 17.38
N GLU A 83 -10.99 -4.80 17.73
CA GLU A 83 -12.35 -4.28 17.83
C GLU A 83 -12.51 -3.62 19.21
N VAL A 84 -12.42 -2.29 19.24
CA VAL A 84 -12.83 -1.50 20.39
C VAL A 84 -14.37 -1.59 20.48
N GLN A 85 -14.89 -2.45 21.35
CA GLN A 85 -16.32 -2.44 21.69
C GLN A 85 -16.66 -1.14 22.44
N PRO A 86 -17.72 -0.40 22.05
CA PRO A 86 -18.25 0.67 22.88
C PRO A 86 -18.95 0.09 24.13
N PRO A 87 -18.94 0.78 25.27
CA PRO A 87 -19.46 0.25 26.54
C PRO A 87 -20.97 0.02 26.48
N ALA A 88 -21.39 -1.15 26.95
CA ALA A 88 -22.77 -1.59 27.05
C ALA A 88 -23.61 -0.62 27.91
N GLN A 89 -24.78 -0.21 27.39
CA GLN A 89 -25.82 0.40 28.20
C GLN A 89 -26.52 -0.68 29.04
N PRO A 90 -26.87 -0.43 30.32
CA PRO A 90 -27.54 -1.40 31.16
C PRO A 90 -29.00 -1.56 30.73
N VAL A 91 -29.44 -2.80 30.52
CA VAL A 91 -30.84 -3.16 30.27
C VAL A 91 -31.57 -3.19 31.63
N PRO A 92 -32.73 -2.52 31.80
CA PRO A 92 -33.51 -2.61 33.03
C PRO A 92 -34.14 -4.00 33.17
N GLU A 93 -34.05 -4.58 34.37
CA GLU A 93 -34.83 -5.74 34.78
C GLU A 93 -36.26 -5.30 35.15
N GLU A 94 -37.27 -5.79 34.43
CA GLU A 94 -38.58 -6.17 35.00
C GLU A 94 -39.28 -7.21 34.13
#